data_AF-A0A3E0W1R7-F1
#
_entry.id   AF-A0A3E0W1R7-F1
#
_cell.length_a   1.000
_cell.length_b   1.000
_cell.length_c   1.000
_cell.angle_alpha   90.00
_cell.angle_beta   90.00
_cell.angle_gamma   90.00
#
_symmetry.space_group_name_H-M   'P 1'
#
loop_
_entity.id
_entity.type
_entity.pdbx_description
1 polymer ?
#
loop_
_entity_poly.entity_id
_entity_poly.type
_entity_poly.pdbx_seq_one_letter_code
_entity_poly.pdbx_strand_id
1 'polypeptide(L)'
;MPRPFVADFLAGTSTAQIPLCSGVVVDGGYGKTTVITPADVSCESAPDTEPVRLEIETILSETDGTFPVVRSGDGSIVFDAPATLEGTYTIMRVWAIAADGTTSWPFYVAIRNRFAPSAVAGASVDAIRGVDTVIPRAALFADGDVDTYAAESGDHLSSTVVSQGSMGGAWFDAAGDLHYRSLDVIHGSVTDHVSVQTTDSFGLPSGVLDVPVHISDITPGCSTGGVTTEAATPVRVHLSC
;
A
#
# COMPACT_ATOMS: atom_id res chain seq x y z
N MET A 1 -65.99 42.31 1.40
CA MET A 1 -65.68 41.19 0.49
C MET A 1 -64.81 40.21 1.25
N PRO A 2 -65.15 38.91 1.31
CA PRO A 2 -64.32 37.90 1.97
C PRO A 2 -63.07 37.62 1.11
N ARG A 3 -61.90 37.52 1.74
CA ARG A 3 -60.66 37.11 1.07
C ARG A 3 -60.76 35.63 0.66
N PRO A 4 -60.30 35.23 -0.55
CA PRO A 4 -60.34 33.84 -0.95
C PRO A 4 -59.30 33.04 -0.15
N PHE A 5 -59.77 32.00 0.53
CA PHE A 5 -59.04 31.10 1.43
C PHE A 5 -58.22 30.03 0.68
N VAL A 6 -57.73 30.33 -0.53
CA VAL A 6 -57.19 29.31 -1.47
C VAL A 6 -55.78 29.66 -1.97
N ALA A 7 -55.14 30.70 -1.45
CA ALA A 7 -53.76 31.04 -1.83
C ALA A 7 -52.69 30.29 -1.02
N ASP A 8 -53.00 29.77 0.17
CA ASP A 8 -52.00 29.20 1.09
C ASP A 8 -51.75 27.70 0.93
N PHE A 9 -52.51 27.00 0.08
CA PHE A 9 -52.31 25.55 -0.14
C PHE A 9 -51.39 25.20 -1.32
N LEU A 10 -50.90 26.21 -2.06
CA LEU A 10 -50.03 26.01 -3.23
C LEU A 10 -48.65 26.69 -3.10
N ALA A 11 -48.35 27.30 -1.96
CA ALA A 11 -47.06 27.93 -1.68
C ALA A 11 -45.97 26.96 -1.18
N GLY A 12 -46.13 25.66 -1.41
CA GLY A 12 -45.22 24.62 -0.89
C GLY A 12 -44.62 23.67 -1.93
N THR A 13 -44.87 23.85 -3.23
CA THR A 13 -44.34 22.96 -4.28
C THR A 13 -43.40 23.67 -5.25
N SER A 14 -42.68 24.70 -4.79
CA SER A 14 -41.62 25.32 -5.59
C SER A 14 -40.44 24.34 -5.73
N THR A 15 -40.29 23.75 -6.92
CA THR A 15 -38.99 23.61 -7.60
C THR A 15 -37.80 23.16 -6.73
N ALA A 16 -37.96 22.19 -5.84
CA ALA A 16 -36.83 21.59 -5.14
C ALA A 16 -35.95 20.92 -6.21
N GLN A 17 -34.91 21.63 -6.65
CA GLN A 17 -33.96 21.13 -7.62
C GLN A 17 -33.17 20.05 -6.89
N ILE A 18 -33.37 18.79 -7.28
CA ILE A 18 -32.63 17.66 -6.74
C ILE A 18 -31.15 17.86 -7.13
N PRO A 19 -30.21 17.96 -6.16
CA PRO A 19 -28.81 18.17 -6.47
C PRO A 19 -28.25 17.04 -7.34
N LEU A 20 -27.47 17.38 -8.36
CA LEU A 20 -26.70 16.41 -9.12
C LEU A 20 -25.30 16.31 -8.50
N CYS A 21 -24.88 15.11 -8.15
CA CYS A 21 -23.53 14.89 -7.61
C CYS A 21 -22.73 14.01 -8.57
N SER A 22 -21.44 14.29 -8.70
CA SER A 22 -20.47 13.40 -9.33
C SER A 22 -19.78 12.58 -8.26
N GLY A 23 -19.65 11.28 -8.54
CA GLY A 23 -18.91 10.39 -7.67
C GLY A 23 -17.41 10.41 -7.93
N VAL A 24 -16.72 9.63 -7.11
CA VAL A 24 -15.26 9.54 -7.07
C VAL A 24 -14.83 8.08 -7.25
N VAL A 25 -13.63 7.91 -7.80
CA VAL A 25 -12.90 6.64 -7.73
C VAL A 25 -11.72 6.87 -6.79
N VAL A 26 -11.63 6.09 -5.72
CA VAL A 26 -10.52 6.16 -4.76
C VAL A 26 -9.69 4.88 -4.83
N ASP A 27 -8.39 5.02 -4.63
CA ASP A 27 -7.51 3.87 -4.45
C ASP A 27 -7.66 3.33 -3.01
N GLY A 28 -7.87 2.03 -2.91
CA GLY A 28 -7.97 1.27 -1.67
C GLY A 28 -7.32 -0.10 -1.83
N GLY A 29 -7.46 -0.98 -0.86
CA GLY A 29 -6.92 -2.33 -0.98
C GLY A 29 -6.83 -3.04 0.36
N TYR A 30 -6.36 -4.28 0.31
CA TYR A 30 -6.16 -5.09 1.50
C TYR A 30 -5.15 -4.46 2.46
N GLY A 31 -5.41 -4.57 3.76
CA GLY A 31 -4.53 -4.02 4.80
C GLY A 31 -4.72 -2.52 5.09
N LYS A 32 -5.61 -1.82 4.36
CA LYS A 32 -5.94 -0.41 4.59
C LYS A 32 -7.45 -0.15 4.54
N THR A 33 -7.96 0.48 5.59
CA THR A 33 -9.33 0.99 5.58
C THR A 33 -9.47 2.12 4.57
N THR A 34 -10.33 1.92 3.58
CA THR A 34 -10.70 2.96 2.62
C THR A 34 -11.87 3.76 3.17
N VAL A 35 -11.78 5.09 3.10
CA VAL A 35 -12.82 6.00 3.56
C VAL A 35 -13.16 6.97 2.43
N ILE A 36 -14.43 7.03 2.05
CA ILE A 36 -14.98 8.03 1.14
C ILE A 36 -15.89 8.92 1.97
N THR A 37 -15.49 10.16 2.13
CA THR A 37 -16.19 11.18 2.90
C THR A 37 -17.17 11.98 2.02
N PRO A 38 -18.14 12.68 2.62
CA PRO A 38 -18.98 13.62 1.87
C PRO A 38 -18.20 14.73 1.15
N ALA A 39 -16.98 15.05 1.61
CA ALA A 39 -16.13 16.06 0.97
C ALA A 39 -15.44 15.55 -0.30
N ASP A 40 -15.39 14.24 -0.51
CA ASP A 40 -14.77 13.63 -1.70
C ASP A 40 -15.70 13.63 -2.92
N VAL A 41 -16.98 13.98 -2.73
CA VAL A 41 -17.98 14.06 -3.80
C VAL A 41 -18.29 15.52 -4.13
N SER A 42 -18.51 15.80 -5.41
CA SER A 42 -18.83 17.16 -5.87
C SER A 42 -20.29 17.23 -6.27
N CYS A 43 -21.04 18.16 -5.68
CA CYS A 43 -22.46 18.35 -5.99
C CYS A 43 -22.69 19.72 -6.64
N GLU A 44 -23.49 19.74 -7.70
CA GLU A 44 -23.93 20.96 -8.35
C GLU A 44 -24.71 21.84 -7.37
N SER A 45 -24.23 23.07 -7.28
CA SER A 45 -24.64 24.16 -6.39
C SER A 45 -26.12 24.19 -6.01
N ALA A 46 -26.39 23.83 -4.76
CA ALA A 46 -27.12 24.73 -3.89
C ALA A 46 -26.11 25.23 -2.84
N PRO A 47 -25.76 26.54 -2.83
CA PRO A 47 -24.69 27.09 -1.98
C PRO A 47 -24.92 26.98 -0.46
N ASP A 48 -26.03 26.38 -0.04
CA ASP A 48 -26.42 26.24 1.37
C ASP A 48 -26.73 24.79 1.79
N THR A 49 -26.48 23.79 0.93
CA THR A 49 -26.76 22.36 1.21
C THR A 49 -25.63 21.45 0.79
N GLU A 50 -24.43 21.69 1.35
CA GLU A 50 -23.33 20.74 1.24
C GLU A 50 -23.73 19.37 1.80
N PRO A 51 -23.31 18.26 1.17
CA PRO A 51 -23.51 16.92 1.70
C PRO A 51 -22.84 16.77 3.07
N VAL A 52 -23.58 16.27 4.05
CA VAL A 52 -23.06 15.94 5.38
C VAL A 52 -22.99 14.44 5.62
N ARG A 53 -23.62 13.63 4.75
CA ARG A 53 -23.51 12.17 4.78
C ARG A 53 -23.72 11.55 3.40
N LEU A 54 -23.17 10.36 3.22
CA LEU A 54 -23.42 9.48 2.09
C LEU A 54 -24.31 8.32 2.54
N GLU A 55 -25.16 7.82 1.64
CA GLU A 55 -25.94 6.60 1.86
C GLU A 55 -25.77 5.63 0.69
N ILE A 56 -25.46 4.37 1.00
CA ILE A 56 -25.32 3.31 0.00
C ILE A 56 -26.70 2.77 -0.34
N GLU A 57 -27.08 2.88 -1.61
CA GLU A 57 -28.32 2.30 -2.10
C GLU A 57 -28.13 0.83 -2.49
N THR A 58 -27.06 0.55 -3.21
CA THR A 58 -26.81 -0.78 -3.77
C THR A 58 -25.32 -0.94 -4.04
N ILE A 59 -24.78 -2.10 -3.71
CA ILE A 59 -23.42 -2.50 -4.09
C ILE A 59 -23.55 -3.36 -5.35
N LEU A 60 -22.83 -2.97 -6.40
CA LEU A 60 -22.94 -3.58 -7.74
C LEU A 60 -21.84 -4.61 -8.03
N SER A 61 -20.82 -4.69 -7.17
CA SER A 61 -19.70 -5.60 -7.30
C SER A 61 -19.79 -6.76 -6.32
N GLU A 62 -19.00 -7.81 -6.58
CA GLU A 62 -18.72 -8.82 -5.57
C GLU A 62 -17.99 -8.18 -4.38
N THR A 63 -18.27 -8.69 -3.19
CA THR A 63 -17.81 -8.14 -1.91
C THR A 63 -17.11 -9.19 -1.05
N ASP A 64 -17.11 -10.44 -1.49
CA ASP A 64 -16.62 -11.60 -0.73
C ASP A 64 -17.08 -11.59 0.76
N GLY A 65 -18.36 -11.27 0.98
CA GLY A 65 -18.95 -11.18 2.31
C GLY A 65 -18.56 -9.95 3.14
N THR A 66 -17.67 -9.09 2.63
CA THR A 66 -17.27 -7.83 3.28
C THR A 66 -17.92 -6.66 2.57
N PHE A 67 -18.85 -5.98 3.24
CA PHE A 67 -19.64 -4.92 2.61
C PHE A 67 -19.16 -3.54 3.06
N PRO A 68 -19.02 -2.56 2.14
CA PRO A 68 -18.90 -1.16 2.52
C PRO A 68 -20.07 -0.74 3.42
N VAL A 69 -19.77 0.05 4.45
CA VAL A 69 -20.75 0.54 5.42
C VAL A 69 -20.69 2.04 5.55
N VAL A 70 -21.83 2.67 5.83
CA VAL A 70 -21.89 4.09 6.17
C VAL A 70 -21.65 4.25 7.67
N ARG A 71 -20.62 5.02 8.04
CA ARG A 71 -20.29 5.31 9.43
C ARG A 71 -21.30 6.31 10.00
N SER A 72 -21.91 5.98 11.13
CA SER A 72 -22.99 6.77 11.74
C SER A 72 -22.58 8.16 12.25
N GLY A 73 -21.28 8.42 12.43
CA GLY A 73 -20.78 9.68 12.98
C GLY A 73 -20.62 10.80 11.92
N ASP A 74 -19.90 10.49 10.84
CA ASP A 74 -19.53 11.45 9.80
C ASP A 74 -20.18 11.16 8.43
N GLY A 75 -21.01 10.12 8.36
CA GLY A 75 -21.69 9.72 7.14
C GLY A 75 -20.76 9.24 6.03
N SER A 76 -19.51 8.92 6.35
CA SER A 76 -18.54 8.43 5.37
C SER A 76 -18.79 6.97 5.05
N ILE A 77 -18.53 6.58 3.81
CA ILE A 77 -18.47 5.17 3.42
C ILE A 77 -17.11 4.63 3.85
N VAL A 78 -17.12 3.49 4.52
CA VAL A 78 -15.95 2.81 5.04
C VAL A 78 -15.90 1.41 4.47
N PHE A 79 -14.72 1.00 4.02
CA PHE A 79 -14.53 -0.32 3.47
C PHE A 79 -13.14 -0.87 3.80
N ASP A 80 -13.12 -2.06 4.39
CA ASP A 80 -11.92 -2.84 4.62
C ASP A 80 -11.90 -3.98 3.59
N ALA A 81 -11.20 -3.80 2.47
CA ALA A 81 -11.18 -4.80 1.41
C ALA A 81 -10.47 -6.09 1.88
N PRO A 82 -11.06 -7.29 1.71
CA PRO A 82 -10.33 -8.54 1.89
C PRO A 82 -9.35 -8.76 0.73
N ALA A 83 -8.31 -9.57 0.96
CA ALA A 83 -7.29 -9.90 -0.03
C ALA A 83 -7.87 -10.55 -1.31
N THR A 84 -9.01 -11.20 -1.22
CA THR A 84 -9.71 -11.83 -2.35
C THR A 84 -10.25 -10.83 -3.37
N LEU A 85 -10.34 -9.54 -3.03
CA LEU A 85 -10.79 -8.48 -3.93
C LEU A 85 -9.65 -7.67 -4.57
N GLU A 86 -8.39 -8.03 -4.33
CA GLU A 86 -7.25 -7.36 -4.98
C GLU A 86 -7.36 -7.42 -6.52
N GLY A 87 -7.00 -6.31 -7.18
CA GLY A 87 -7.12 -6.16 -8.63
C GLY A 87 -8.54 -5.91 -9.15
N THR A 88 -9.53 -5.75 -8.27
CA THR A 88 -10.93 -5.55 -8.64
C THR A 88 -11.44 -4.14 -8.30
N TYR A 89 -12.70 -3.87 -8.63
CA TYR A 89 -13.39 -2.64 -8.21
C TYR A 89 -14.57 -2.97 -7.31
N THR A 90 -14.68 -2.27 -6.19
CA THR A 90 -15.90 -2.24 -5.39
C THR A 90 -16.75 -1.05 -5.82
N ILE A 91 -17.84 -1.31 -6.54
CA ILE A 91 -18.69 -0.28 -7.15
C ILE A 91 -20.00 -0.20 -6.39
N MET A 92 -20.42 1.01 -6.05
CA MET A 92 -21.66 1.22 -5.33
C MET A 92 -22.43 2.43 -5.86
N ARG A 93 -23.76 2.30 -5.85
CA ARG A 93 -24.69 3.40 -6.13
C ARG A 93 -25.03 4.08 -4.81
N VAL A 94 -24.85 5.39 -4.76
CA VAL A 94 -24.82 6.20 -3.53
C VAL A 94 -25.69 7.45 -3.70
N TRP A 95 -26.26 7.90 -2.58
CA TRP A 95 -26.91 9.19 -2.43
C TRP A 95 -26.05 10.11 -1.56
N ALA A 96 -26.01 11.40 -1.89
CA ALA A 96 -25.50 12.43 -1.01
C ALA A 96 -26.67 13.09 -0.29
N ILE A 97 -26.52 13.36 1.01
CA ILE A 97 -27.58 13.91 1.84
C ILE A 97 -27.08 15.12 2.60
N ALA A 98 -27.78 16.24 2.41
CA ALA A 98 -27.48 17.50 3.07
C ALA A 98 -28.06 17.54 4.50
N ALA A 99 -27.63 18.54 5.28
CA ALA A 99 -28.02 18.69 6.68
C ALA A 99 -29.54 18.88 6.89
N ASP A 100 -30.23 19.42 5.90
CA ASP A 100 -31.68 19.62 5.89
C ASP A 100 -32.48 18.36 5.51
N GLY A 101 -31.80 17.26 5.18
CA GLY A 101 -32.38 15.99 4.75
C GLY A 101 -32.62 15.89 3.24
N THR A 102 -32.25 16.89 2.45
CA THR A 102 -32.35 16.84 0.98
C THR A 102 -31.40 15.78 0.42
N THR A 103 -31.92 14.92 -0.45
CA THR A 103 -31.17 13.85 -1.12
C THR A 103 -30.83 14.23 -2.56
N SER A 104 -29.62 13.91 -3.03
CA SER A 104 -29.21 14.08 -4.42
C SER A 104 -29.90 13.10 -5.38
N TRP A 105 -29.64 13.20 -6.69
CA TRP A 105 -29.77 12.04 -7.59
C TRP A 105 -28.72 10.99 -7.23
N PRO A 106 -28.97 9.69 -7.49
CA PRO A 106 -28.00 8.65 -7.19
C PRO A 106 -26.84 8.72 -8.18
N PHE A 107 -25.64 8.49 -7.70
CA PHE A 107 -24.41 8.48 -8.49
C PHE A 107 -23.55 7.27 -8.10
N TYR A 108 -22.48 7.03 -8.86
CA TYR A 108 -21.59 5.91 -8.61
C TYR A 108 -20.31 6.37 -7.96
N VAL A 109 -19.92 5.71 -6.87
CA VAL A 109 -18.55 5.76 -6.36
C VAL A 109 -17.93 4.39 -6.53
N ALA A 110 -16.61 4.36 -6.68
CA ALA A 110 -15.88 3.10 -6.76
C ALA A 110 -14.61 3.15 -5.92
N ILE A 111 -14.26 1.99 -5.38
CA ILE A 111 -12.96 1.75 -4.76
C ILE A 111 -12.20 0.85 -5.72
N ARG A 112 -11.04 1.29 -6.18
CA ARG A 112 -10.10 0.46 -6.93
C ARG A 112 -9.26 -0.28 -5.90
N ASN A 113 -9.47 -1.58 -5.77
CA ASN A 113 -8.74 -2.42 -4.84
C ASN A 113 -7.39 -2.78 -5.46
N ARG A 114 -6.35 -2.03 -5.09
CA ARG A 114 -4.97 -2.27 -5.52
C ARG A 114 -4.41 -3.53 -4.87
N PHE A 115 -3.40 -4.10 -5.51
CA PHE A 115 -2.65 -5.20 -4.91
C PHE A 115 -1.80 -4.65 -3.78
N ALA A 116 -1.93 -5.19 -2.57
CA ALA A 116 -1.03 -4.82 -1.50
C ALA A 116 0.32 -5.55 -1.71
N PRO A 117 1.45 -4.92 -1.37
CA PRO A 117 2.72 -5.60 -1.43
C PRO A 117 2.75 -6.73 -0.38
N SER A 118 3.32 -7.86 -0.77
CA SER A 118 3.39 -9.07 0.03
C SER A 118 4.84 -9.45 0.31
N ALA A 119 5.09 -9.98 1.50
CA ALA A 119 6.40 -10.52 1.85
C ALA A 119 6.62 -11.88 1.17
N VAL A 120 7.78 -12.06 0.54
CA VAL A 120 8.15 -13.34 -0.07
C VAL A 120 8.53 -14.32 1.03
N ALA A 121 7.76 -15.41 1.14
CA ALA A 121 7.97 -16.41 2.17
C ALA A 121 9.35 -17.11 2.01
N GLY A 122 10.05 -17.29 3.13
CA GLY A 122 11.33 -18.01 3.16
C GLY A 122 12.52 -17.23 2.63
N ALA A 123 12.41 -15.90 2.49
CA ALA A 123 13.56 -15.06 2.20
C ALA A 123 14.65 -15.27 3.27
N SER A 124 15.85 -15.64 2.84
CA SER A 124 17.03 -15.82 3.68
C SER A 124 18.27 -15.45 2.89
N VAL A 125 19.32 -14.99 3.57
CA VAL A 125 20.49 -14.45 2.90
C VAL A 125 21.76 -15.04 3.49
N ASP A 126 22.66 -15.48 2.62
CA ASP A 126 24.03 -15.81 3.02
C ASP A 126 24.91 -14.56 2.85
N ALA A 127 25.51 -14.13 3.95
CA ALA A 127 26.43 -12.99 3.97
C ALA A 127 27.85 -13.46 4.31
N ILE A 128 28.83 -12.79 3.73
CA ILE A 128 30.24 -12.98 4.07
C ILE A 128 30.69 -11.83 4.96
N ARG A 129 31.46 -12.13 6.00
CA ARG A 129 31.95 -11.11 6.92
C ARG A 129 32.68 -9.97 6.22
N GLY A 130 32.34 -8.73 6.58
CA GLY A 130 32.99 -7.52 6.07
C GLY A 130 32.65 -7.17 4.62
N VAL A 131 31.88 -8.02 3.92
CA VAL A 131 31.42 -7.84 2.55
C VAL A 131 30.00 -7.27 2.55
N ASP A 132 29.75 -6.31 1.67
CA ASP A 132 28.40 -5.81 1.41
C ASP A 132 27.61 -6.86 0.61
N THR A 133 26.52 -7.34 1.18
CA THR A 133 25.64 -8.33 0.55
C THR A 133 24.39 -7.63 0.05
N VAL A 134 24.19 -7.65 -1.26
CA VAL A 134 23.03 -7.04 -1.93
C VAL A 134 21.96 -8.10 -2.15
N ILE A 135 20.75 -7.79 -1.71
CA ILE A 135 19.60 -8.68 -1.72
C ILE A 135 18.54 -8.01 -2.59
N PRO A 136 18.23 -8.57 -3.77
CA PRO A 136 17.29 -7.95 -4.69
C PRO A 136 15.92 -7.74 -4.06
N ARG A 137 15.28 -6.59 -4.31
CA ARG A 137 13.91 -6.30 -3.84
C ARG A 137 12.94 -7.46 -4.09
N ALA A 138 12.98 -8.03 -5.28
CA ALA A 138 12.07 -9.10 -5.70
C ALA A 138 12.26 -10.42 -4.92
N ALA A 139 13.38 -10.58 -4.20
CA ALA A 139 13.58 -11.70 -3.27
C ALA A 139 12.91 -11.46 -1.90
N LEU A 140 12.49 -10.22 -1.61
CA LEU A 140 11.92 -9.80 -0.33
C LEU A 140 10.42 -9.51 -0.45
N PHE A 141 10.01 -8.81 -1.51
CA PHE A 141 8.64 -8.35 -1.67
C PHE A 141 8.14 -8.59 -3.09
N ALA A 142 6.86 -8.97 -3.18
CA ALA A 142 6.13 -9.11 -4.44
C ALA A 142 4.90 -8.20 -4.40
N ASP A 143 4.58 -7.59 -5.53
CA ASP A 143 3.44 -6.70 -5.69
C ASP A 143 2.87 -6.86 -7.10
N GLY A 144 1.57 -7.15 -7.21
CA GLY A 144 0.94 -7.41 -8.51
C GLY A 144 0.95 -6.20 -9.44
N ASP A 145 0.72 -5.01 -8.89
CA ASP A 145 0.69 -3.75 -9.62
C ASP A 145 2.08 -3.39 -10.17
N VAL A 146 3.13 -3.59 -9.38
CA VAL A 146 4.52 -3.31 -9.77
C VAL A 146 5.12 -4.41 -10.64
N ASP A 147 4.95 -5.68 -10.29
CA ASP A 147 5.66 -6.79 -10.94
C ASP A 147 5.04 -7.16 -12.29
N THR A 148 3.72 -6.96 -12.47
CA THR A 148 3.03 -7.31 -13.73
C THR A 148 2.85 -6.11 -14.65
N TYR A 149 2.38 -4.99 -14.10
CA TYR A 149 2.00 -3.81 -14.89
C TYR A 149 3.07 -2.71 -14.89
N ALA A 150 4.06 -2.81 -14.01
CA ALA A 150 5.24 -1.94 -13.95
C ALA A 150 4.86 -0.45 -14.03
N ALA A 151 5.46 0.31 -14.95
CA ALA A 151 5.24 1.74 -15.04
C ALA A 151 3.79 2.14 -15.39
N GLU A 152 2.97 1.22 -15.94
CA GLU A 152 1.59 1.51 -16.33
C GLU A 152 0.63 1.56 -15.14
N SER A 153 0.95 0.89 -14.03
CA SER A 153 0.12 0.94 -12.80
C SER A 153 0.23 2.28 -12.08
N GLY A 154 1.33 3.02 -12.33
CA GLY A 154 1.73 4.19 -11.56
C GLY A 154 2.30 3.85 -10.18
N ASP A 155 2.44 2.57 -9.88
CA ASP A 155 2.84 2.10 -8.55
C ASP A 155 4.36 1.95 -8.40
N HIS A 156 4.83 2.15 -7.17
CA HIS A 156 6.21 1.94 -6.79
C HIS A 156 6.31 1.60 -5.30
N LEU A 157 7.29 0.76 -4.98
CA LEU A 157 7.52 0.31 -3.61
C LEU A 157 8.56 1.20 -2.92
N SER A 158 8.25 1.60 -1.69
CA SER A 158 9.18 2.23 -0.76
C SER A 158 9.45 1.30 0.41
N SER A 159 10.69 0.80 0.49
CA SER A 159 11.09 -0.19 1.50
C SER A 159 11.89 0.43 2.63
N THR A 160 11.70 -0.09 3.84
CA THR A 160 12.35 0.40 5.06
C THR A 160 12.83 -0.75 5.92
N VAL A 161 13.93 -0.52 6.64
CA VAL A 161 14.40 -1.43 7.70
C VAL A 161 13.68 -1.06 8.98
N VAL A 162 12.84 -1.96 9.46
CA VAL A 162 12.03 -1.81 10.68
C VAL A 162 12.87 -2.09 11.93
N SER A 163 13.70 -3.13 11.88
CA SER A 163 14.64 -3.46 12.94
C SER A 163 15.95 -3.93 12.33
N GLN A 164 17.04 -3.37 12.86
CA GLN A 164 18.37 -3.85 12.57
C GLN A 164 18.62 -5.17 13.29
N GLY A 165 19.53 -5.95 12.72
CA GLY A 165 20.14 -7.07 13.41
C GLY A 165 21.17 -6.61 14.44
N SER A 166 21.59 -7.53 15.30
CA SER A 166 22.58 -7.25 16.35
C SER A 166 24.02 -7.39 15.86
N MET A 167 24.19 -7.98 14.67
CA MET A 167 25.47 -8.42 14.12
C MET A 167 25.82 -7.67 12.82
N GLY A 168 25.00 -6.70 12.41
CA GLY A 168 25.24 -5.92 11.20
C GLY A 168 24.34 -4.71 11.09
N GLY A 169 24.49 -4.02 9.96
CA GLY A 169 23.61 -2.93 9.54
C GLY A 169 23.05 -3.22 8.16
N ALA A 170 21.76 -2.94 8.00
CA ALA A 170 21.04 -3.06 6.75
C ALA A 170 20.48 -1.70 6.30
N TRP A 171 20.41 -1.49 5.00
CA TRP A 171 19.81 -0.29 4.40
C TRP A 171 19.28 -0.60 3.00
N PHE A 172 18.26 0.13 2.56
CA PHE A 172 17.79 0.06 1.17
C PHE A 172 18.52 1.10 0.32
N ASP A 173 18.82 0.74 -0.93
CA ASP A 173 19.29 1.69 -1.94
C ASP A 173 18.12 2.34 -2.71
N ALA A 174 18.44 3.13 -3.73
CA ALA A 174 17.44 3.80 -4.56
C ALA A 174 16.69 2.84 -5.52
N ALA A 175 17.22 1.65 -5.78
CA ALA A 175 16.55 0.60 -6.56
C ALA A 175 15.59 -0.23 -5.69
N GLY A 176 15.66 -0.08 -4.36
CA GLY A 176 14.90 -0.86 -3.40
C GLY A 176 15.57 -2.19 -3.05
N ASP A 177 16.84 -2.37 -3.40
CA ASP A 177 17.62 -3.53 -3.01
C ASP A 177 18.11 -3.35 -1.56
N LEU A 178 18.02 -4.42 -0.78
CA LEU A 178 18.48 -4.43 0.61
C LEU A 178 19.97 -4.75 0.63
N HIS A 179 20.75 -3.84 1.19
CA HIS A 179 22.13 -4.08 1.54
C HIS A 179 22.22 -4.57 2.98
N TYR A 180 23.13 -5.50 3.22
CA TYR A 180 23.49 -5.93 4.56
C TYR A 180 25.00 -6.01 4.69
N ARG A 181 25.52 -5.44 5.78
CA ARG A 181 26.94 -5.56 6.15
C ARG A 181 27.08 -5.94 7.62
N SER A 182 27.75 -7.06 7.84
CA SER A 182 28.07 -7.53 9.19
C SER A 182 29.19 -6.72 9.85
N LEU A 183 29.23 -6.75 11.18
CA LEU A 183 30.32 -6.20 11.99
C LEU A 183 31.57 -7.08 11.88
N ASP A 184 32.74 -6.46 11.70
CA ASP A 184 34.02 -7.16 11.49
C ASP A 184 34.45 -8.06 12.67
N VAL A 185 33.91 -7.82 13.88
CA VAL A 185 34.31 -8.49 15.13
C VAL A 185 33.62 -9.83 15.39
N ILE A 186 32.61 -10.20 14.60
CA ILE A 186 31.95 -11.51 14.70
C ILE A 186 32.96 -12.58 14.30
N HIS A 187 32.97 -13.76 14.89
CA HIS A 187 33.83 -14.90 14.51
C HIS A 187 32.97 -16.17 14.38
N GLY A 188 33.29 -17.05 13.42
CA GLY A 188 32.47 -18.23 13.11
C GLY A 188 31.18 -17.92 12.35
N SER A 189 30.32 -18.95 12.26
CA SER A 189 28.99 -18.86 11.64
C SER A 189 27.96 -18.34 12.63
N VAL A 190 27.27 -17.26 12.27
CA VAL A 190 26.22 -16.62 13.08
C VAL A 190 25.01 -16.33 12.22
N THR A 191 23.80 -16.47 12.75
CA THR A 191 22.58 -15.98 12.11
C THR A 191 22.18 -14.68 12.77
N ASP A 192 22.03 -13.62 11.98
CA ASP A 192 21.39 -12.37 12.39
C ASP A 192 19.97 -12.29 11.84
N HIS A 193 19.18 -11.36 12.36
CA HIS A 193 17.79 -11.17 11.95
C HIS A 193 17.54 -9.69 11.67
N VAL A 194 17.14 -9.37 10.45
CA VAL A 194 16.78 -8.01 10.03
C VAL A 194 15.30 -8.00 9.67
N SER A 195 14.53 -7.10 10.27
CA SER A 195 13.12 -6.93 9.94
C SER A 195 12.95 -5.80 8.92
N VAL A 196 12.29 -6.08 7.81
CA VAL A 196 12.04 -5.12 6.73
C VAL A 196 10.55 -5.06 6.40
N GLN A 197 10.11 -3.92 5.87
CA GLN A 197 8.74 -3.71 5.40
C GLN A 197 8.75 -2.83 4.16
N THR A 198 7.79 -3.03 3.27
CA THR A 198 7.58 -2.14 2.13
C THR A 198 6.18 -1.54 2.14
N THR A 199 6.01 -0.40 1.50
CA THR A 199 4.72 0.26 1.30
C THR A 199 4.66 0.72 -0.13
N ASP A 200 3.53 0.50 -0.78
CA ASP A 200 3.30 0.96 -2.14
C ASP A 200 3.02 2.46 -2.20
N SER A 201 2.87 3.01 -3.40
CA SER A 201 2.62 4.44 -3.60
C SER A 201 1.19 4.87 -3.22
N PHE A 202 0.28 3.91 -3.07
CA PHE A 202 -1.09 4.10 -2.61
C PHE A 202 -1.20 4.02 -1.07
N GLY A 203 -0.11 3.72 -0.39
CA GLY A 203 -0.01 3.60 1.07
C GLY A 203 -0.49 2.27 1.63
N LEU A 204 -0.50 1.19 0.84
CA LEU A 204 -0.73 -0.18 1.30
C LEU A 204 0.58 -0.80 1.81
N PRO A 205 0.65 -1.17 3.10
CA PRO A 205 1.86 -1.76 3.67
C PRO A 205 1.90 -3.27 3.45
N SER A 206 3.11 -3.81 3.30
CA SER A 206 3.34 -5.25 3.45
C SER A 206 3.30 -5.66 4.92
N GLY A 207 3.19 -6.96 5.17
CA GLY A 207 3.61 -7.53 6.45
C GLY A 207 5.11 -7.25 6.70
N VAL A 208 5.50 -7.20 7.98
CA VAL A 208 6.92 -7.15 8.34
C VAL A 208 7.55 -8.50 8.03
N LEU A 209 8.60 -8.50 7.21
CA LEU A 209 9.39 -9.67 6.86
C LEU A 209 10.63 -9.71 7.76
N ASP A 210 10.79 -10.81 8.49
CA ASP A 210 12.04 -11.13 9.19
C ASP A 210 12.97 -11.90 8.27
N VAL A 211 14.12 -11.31 7.96
CA VAL A 211 15.14 -11.88 7.06
C VAL A 211 16.26 -12.46 7.90
N PRO A 212 16.36 -13.79 8.03
CA PRO A 212 17.55 -14.43 8.59
C PRO A 212 18.75 -14.22 7.65
N VAL A 213 19.84 -13.72 8.23
CA VAL A 213 21.11 -13.51 7.55
C VAL A 213 22.17 -14.44 8.13
N HIS A 214 22.57 -15.43 7.36
CA HIS A 214 23.61 -16.39 7.73
C HIS A 214 24.99 -15.81 7.40
N ILE A 215 25.66 -15.31 8.43
CA ILE A 215 26.98 -14.71 8.32
C ILE A 215 28.03 -15.81 8.44
N SER A 216 28.88 -15.92 7.42
CA SER A 216 30.02 -16.81 7.40
C SER A 216 31.34 -16.05 7.42
N ASP A 217 32.37 -16.73 7.94
CA ASP A 217 33.75 -16.27 7.87
C ASP A 217 34.23 -16.18 6.41
N ILE A 218 35.10 -15.22 6.12
CA ILE A 218 35.92 -15.31 4.90
C ILE A 218 36.79 -16.54 5.07
N THR A 219 36.51 -17.60 4.32
CA THR A 219 37.41 -18.76 4.25
C THR A 219 38.49 -18.40 3.23
N PRO A 220 39.76 -18.19 3.61
CA PRO A 220 40.84 -17.96 2.65
C PRO A 220 41.05 -19.28 1.89
N GLY A 221 40.52 -19.37 0.68
CA GLY A 221 40.28 -20.64 0.02
C GLY A 221 40.43 -20.64 -1.50
N CYS A 222 41.23 -19.73 -2.06
CA CYS A 222 41.81 -19.89 -3.39
C CYS A 222 43.33 -20.06 -3.23
N SER A 223 43.77 -21.14 -2.57
CA SER A 223 45.18 -21.51 -2.64
C SER A 223 45.45 -22.03 -4.04
N THR A 224 46.10 -21.23 -4.86
CA THR A 224 46.79 -21.70 -6.05
C THR A 224 47.70 -22.86 -5.63
N GLY A 225 47.56 -24.00 -6.29
CA GLY A 225 48.54 -25.07 -6.16
C GLY A 225 49.94 -24.51 -6.42
N GLY A 226 50.83 -24.63 -5.43
CA GLY A 226 52.28 -24.58 -5.63
C GLY A 226 52.89 -23.24 -6.06
N VAL A 227 52.58 -22.12 -5.38
CA VAL A 227 53.42 -20.92 -5.49
C VAL A 227 54.28 -20.77 -4.23
N THR A 228 55.51 -21.27 -4.29
CA THR A 228 56.58 -20.84 -3.36
C THR A 228 57.22 -19.58 -3.92
N THR A 229 57.10 -18.46 -3.20
CA THR A 229 57.80 -17.21 -3.55
C THR A 229 58.74 -16.80 -2.42
N GLU A 230 59.94 -16.35 -2.77
CA GLU A 230 60.91 -15.80 -1.83
C GLU A 230 60.45 -14.43 -1.28
N ALA A 231 60.80 -14.15 -0.03
CA ALA A 231 60.24 -13.06 0.81
C ALA A 231 60.44 -11.62 0.29
N ALA A 232 61.19 -11.42 -0.80
CA ALA A 232 61.54 -10.09 -1.31
C ALA A 232 60.81 -9.70 -2.60
N THR A 233 59.98 -10.58 -3.17
CA THR A 233 59.33 -10.31 -4.47
C THR A 233 57.85 -10.03 -4.27
N PRO A 234 57.36 -8.80 -4.55
CA PRO A 234 55.94 -8.51 -4.54
C PRO A 234 55.25 -9.34 -5.63
N VAL A 235 54.30 -10.20 -5.24
CA VAL A 235 53.52 -11.01 -6.17
C VAL A 235 52.12 -10.41 -6.31
N ARG A 236 51.67 -10.25 -7.55
CA ARG A 236 50.28 -9.91 -7.86
C ARG A 236 49.49 -11.21 -7.91
N VAL A 237 48.75 -11.51 -6.84
CA VAL A 237 47.86 -12.68 -6.81
C VAL A 237 46.60 -12.33 -7.59
N HIS A 238 46.34 -13.05 -8.66
CA HIS A 238 45.08 -12.97 -9.36
C HIS A 238 44.12 -13.97 -8.70
N LEU A 239 43.14 -13.43 -7.97
CA LEU A 239 42.05 -14.23 -7.44
C LEU A 239 41.03 -14.39 -8.56
N SER A 240 41.01 -15.56 -9.17
CA SER A 240 39.95 -15.98 -10.08
C SER A 240 38.91 -16.75 -9.27
N CYS A 241 37.71 -16.18 -9.17
CA CYS A 241 36.52 -16.82 -8.64
C CYS A 241 35.60 -17.15 -9.82
#